data_AF-A0A0F7U5E5-F1
#
_entry.id   AF-A0A0F7U5E5-F1
#
_cell.length_a   1.000
_cell.length_b   1.000
_cell.length_c   1.000
_cell.angle_alpha   90.00
_cell.angle_beta   90.00
_cell.angle_gamma   90.00
#
_symmetry.space_group_name_H-M   'P 1'
#
loop_
_entity.id
_entity.type
_entity.pdbx_description
1 polymer ?
#
loop_
_entity_poly.entity_id
_entity_poly.type
_entity_poly.pdbx_seq_one_letter_code
_entity_poly.pdbx_strand_id
1 'polypeptide(L)'
;MVGYGPETDPTEDMARMHSHIERDVVVVVEPARGKHGKKISLAAFQTWVQVTLDIRGISYPSQVIETDVGDLILDPHFCGRIYLQGMLLPATSSELKPYKLGYNFTQGRVNRDRQILVDKHEEANGVRQIWESAIQRNEKVVLPVYVDFLRNFPEAPDVESADVLLGDATKTLIWRHLLCDTGGKQFYYSEKSNSKVSATNHPMTLPLSDENGAEYWDYPRFTEKGASKASGTPLEFAPVKVPSSNAGRGTD
;
A
#
# COMPACT_ATOMS: atom_id res chain seq x y z
N MET A 1 -29.21 2.09 18.78
CA MET A 1 -28.01 2.34 19.60
C MET A 1 -27.19 1.06 19.56
N VAL A 2 -26.26 0.97 18.61
CA VAL A 2 -25.46 -0.25 18.37
C VAL A 2 -24.18 -0.07 19.18
N GLY A 3 -23.97 -0.92 20.18
CA GLY A 3 -22.77 -0.90 21.02
C GLY A 3 -21.61 -1.55 20.27
N TYR A 4 -20.53 -0.80 20.08
CA TYR A 4 -19.24 -1.37 19.71
C TYR A 4 -18.70 -2.12 20.94
N GLY A 5 -18.50 -3.44 20.79
CA GLY A 5 -17.76 -4.24 21.77
C GLY A 5 -16.28 -3.86 21.77
N PRO A 6 -15.53 -4.14 22.85
CA PRO A 6 -14.13 -3.79 22.95
C PRO A 6 -13.32 -4.55 21.89
N GLU A 7 -12.44 -3.82 21.22
CA GLU A 7 -11.46 -4.31 20.25
C GLU A 7 -10.49 -5.26 21.00
N THR A 8 -10.66 -6.57 20.79
CA THR A 8 -9.86 -7.62 21.45
C THR A 8 -8.56 -7.86 20.71
N ASP A 9 -7.47 -8.02 21.47
CA ASP A 9 -6.14 -8.41 20.97
C ASP A 9 -6.25 -9.71 20.12
N PRO A 10 -5.81 -9.69 18.85
CA PRO A 10 -5.86 -10.86 17.97
C PRO A 10 -5.20 -12.12 18.56
N THR A 11 -4.22 -11.93 19.44
CA THR A 11 -3.51 -13.02 20.12
C THR A 11 -4.36 -13.67 21.19
N GLU A 12 -5.19 -12.90 21.91
CA GLU A 12 -6.17 -13.42 22.87
C GLU A 12 -7.35 -14.10 22.17
N ASP A 13 -7.75 -13.61 21.00
CA ASP A 13 -8.87 -14.16 20.22
C ASP A 13 -8.52 -15.55 19.66
N MET A 14 -7.29 -15.71 19.13
CA MET A 14 -6.77 -17.00 18.65
C MET A 14 -6.56 -18.01 19.79
N ALA A 15 -6.23 -17.56 21.01
CA ALA A 15 -6.08 -18.43 22.18
C ALA A 15 -7.40 -18.98 22.72
N ARG A 16 -8.56 -18.46 22.26
CA ARG A 16 -9.90 -18.83 22.71
C ARG A 16 -10.73 -19.59 21.68
N MET A 17 -10.16 -20.02 20.56
CA MET A 17 -10.88 -20.87 19.60
C MET A 17 -11.15 -22.26 20.18
N HIS A 18 -12.26 -22.39 20.90
CA HIS A 18 -12.87 -23.67 21.21
C HIS A 18 -13.60 -24.17 19.97
N SER A 19 -13.35 -25.42 19.57
CA SER A 19 -14.05 -25.99 18.42
C SER A 19 -15.55 -26.07 18.70
N HIS A 20 -16.37 -25.38 17.92
CA HIS A 20 -17.81 -25.40 18.03
C HIS A 20 -18.39 -26.24 16.90
N ILE A 21 -18.76 -27.49 17.19
CA ILE A 21 -19.28 -28.47 16.21
C ILE A 21 -20.46 -27.93 15.38
N GLU A 22 -21.24 -26.99 15.94
CA GLU A 22 -22.40 -26.39 15.27
C GLU A 22 -22.06 -25.24 14.30
N ARG A 23 -20.84 -24.71 14.36
CA ARG A 23 -20.42 -23.52 13.58
C ARG A 23 -19.17 -23.76 12.75
N ASP A 24 -18.29 -24.63 13.22
CA ASP A 24 -17.03 -24.92 12.57
C ASP A 24 -17.24 -25.87 11.40
N VAL A 25 -16.78 -25.45 10.23
CA VAL A 25 -16.82 -26.26 9.02
C VAL A 25 -15.45 -26.85 8.78
N VAL A 26 -15.38 -28.17 8.70
CA VAL A 26 -14.18 -28.87 8.24
C VAL A 26 -14.34 -29.21 6.76
N VAL A 27 -13.45 -28.65 5.94
CA VAL A 27 -13.35 -29.02 4.52
C VAL A 27 -12.22 -30.03 4.38
N VAL A 28 -12.56 -31.26 4.01
CA VAL A 28 -11.57 -32.30 3.71
C VAL A 28 -11.40 -32.38 2.19
N VAL A 29 -10.18 -32.09 1.72
CA VAL A 29 -9.83 -32.18 0.29
C VAL A 29 -9.15 -33.53 0.05
N GLU A 30 -9.91 -34.47 -0.50
CA GLU A 30 -9.43 -35.82 -0.83
C GLU A 30 -9.30 -36.04 -2.34
N PRO A 31 -8.50 -37.03 -2.78
CA PRO A 31 -8.44 -37.41 -4.18
C PRO A 31 -9.83 -37.87 -4.68
N ALA A 32 -10.13 -37.63 -5.96
CA ALA A 32 -11.34 -38.16 -6.56
C ALA A 32 -11.41 -39.70 -6.40
N ARG A 33 -12.62 -40.24 -6.17
CA ARG A 33 -12.82 -41.68 -5.93
C ARG A 33 -12.10 -42.54 -6.96
N GLY A 34 -11.32 -43.50 -6.48
CA GLY A 34 -10.55 -44.43 -7.33
C GLY A 34 -9.25 -43.87 -7.91
N LYS A 35 -8.85 -42.64 -7.56
CA LYS A 35 -7.55 -42.06 -7.94
C LYS A 35 -6.63 -41.95 -6.73
N HIS A 36 -5.34 -42.19 -6.96
CA HIS A 36 -4.31 -41.81 -5.99
C HIS A 36 -4.03 -40.31 -6.13
N GLY A 37 -4.16 -39.57 -5.03
CA GLY A 37 -3.73 -38.17 -4.98
C GLY A 37 -2.30 -38.04 -4.50
N LYS A 38 -1.67 -36.93 -4.83
CA LYS A 38 -0.35 -36.55 -4.33
C LYS A 38 -0.53 -35.87 -2.97
N LYS A 39 0.16 -36.39 -1.93
CA LYS A 39 0.25 -35.68 -0.65
C LYS A 39 0.92 -34.32 -0.87
N ILE A 40 0.35 -33.30 -0.27
CA ILE A 40 0.82 -31.92 -0.36
C ILE A 40 1.61 -31.65 0.91
N SER A 41 2.79 -31.04 0.79
CA SER A 41 3.52 -30.61 1.98
C SER A 41 2.81 -29.43 2.63
N LEU A 42 2.98 -29.26 3.95
CA LEU A 42 2.46 -28.09 4.65
C LEU A 42 2.96 -26.78 4.02
N ALA A 43 4.24 -26.72 3.64
CA ALA A 43 4.82 -25.55 2.98
C ALA A 43 4.12 -25.23 1.65
N ALA A 44 3.84 -26.23 0.81
CA ALA A 44 3.14 -26.02 -0.45
C ALA A 44 1.69 -25.53 -0.22
N PHE A 45 1.01 -26.08 0.79
CA PHE A 45 -0.31 -25.61 1.19
C PHE A 45 -0.26 -24.15 1.71
N GLN A 46 0.71 -23.80 2.55
CA GLN A 46 0.89 -22.43 3.03
C GLN A 46 1.13 -21.45 1.87
N THR A 47 1.92 -21.81 0.86
CA THR A 47 2.07 -21.00 -0.36
C THR A 47 0.75 -20.81 -1.10
N TRP A 48 -0.10 -21.85 -1.17
CA TRP A 48 -1.41 -21.73 -1.81
C TRP A 48 -2.35 -20.80 -1.06
N VAL A 49 -2.30 -20.80 0.26
CA VAL A 49 -3.14 -19.93 1.10
C VAL A 49 -2.73 -18.45 1.00
N GLN A 50 -1.49 -18.15 0.62
CA GLN A 50 -1.03 -16.77 0.43
C GLN A 50 -1.73 -16.02 -0.72
N VAL A 51 -2.53 -16.71 -1.55
CA VAL A 51 -3.34 -16.07 -2.59
C VAL A 51 -4.61 -15.42 -2.06
N THR A 52 -4.95 -15.61 -0.78
CA THR A 52 -6.15 -15.02 -0.17
C THR A 52 -5.78 -14.10 0.98
N LEU A 53 -6.49 -12.99 1.16
CA LEU A 53 -6.28 -12.05 2.26
C LEU A 53 -6.99 -12.48 3.55
N ASP A 54 -8.01 -13.33 3.48
CA ASP A 54 -9.02 -13.45 4.55
C ASP A 54 -8.67 -14.45 5.67
N ILE A 55 -7.48 -15.06 5.65
CA ILE A 55 -7.11 -16.10 6.62
C ILE A 55 -6.20 -15.50 7.69
N ARG A 56 -6.80 -15.13 8.82
CA ARG A 56 -6.11 -14.57 9.99
C ARG A 56 -5.00 -15.49 10.49
N GLY A 57 -3.86 -14.88 10.86
CA GLY A 57 -2.67 -15.59 11.33
C GLY A 57 -1.87 -16.32 10.25
N ILE A 58 -2.35 -16.36 8.99
CA ILE A 58 -1.63 -16.99 7.87
C ILE A 58 -1.34 -15.96 6.77
N SER A 59 -2.37 -15.28 6.28
CA SER A 59 -2.28 -14.40 5.10
C SER A 59 -3.02 -13.07 5.25
N TYR A 60 -3.60 -12.80 6.42
CA TYR A 60 -4.18 -11.49 6.74
C TYR A 60 -3.08 -10.48 7.14
N PRO A 61 -3.10 -9.25 6.60
CA PRO A 61 -2.09 -8.23 6.91
C PRO A 61 -2.08 -7.82 8.38
N SER A 62 -0.90 -7.48 8.89
CA SER A 62 -0.76 -6.92 10.24
C SER A 62 -1.19 -5.45 10.33
N GLN A 63 -1.20 -4.73 9.22
CA GLN A 63 -1.59 -3.32 9.13
C GLN A 63 -2.45 -3.10 7.88
N VAL A 64 -3.74 -2.91 8.11
CA VAL A 64 -4.74 -2.66 7.06
C VAL A 64 -5.75 -1.62 7.56
N ILE A 65 -6.15 -0.70 6.68
CA ILE A 65 -7.25 0.24 6.91
C ILE A 65 -8.43 -0.24 6.06
N GLU A 66 -9.42 -0.85 6.71
CA GLU A 66 -10.57 -1.43 6.03
C GLU A 66 -11.57 -0.36 5.58
N THR A 67 -11.83 -0.41 4.28
CA THR A 67 -12.70 0.42 3.43
C THR A 67 -14.19 0.08 3.38
N ASP A 68 -15.06 1.00 2.97
CA ASP A 68 -16.32 0.58 2.30
C ASP A 68 -16.10 0.35 0.80
N VAL A 69 -15.06 0.98 0.24
CA VAL A 69 -14.73 0.96 -1.19
C VAL A 69 -13.50 0.08 -1.50
N GLY A 70 -12.86 -0.47 -0.46
CA GLY A 70 -11.64 -1.27 -0.56
C GLY A 70 -10.62 -0.92 0.51
N ASP A 71 -9.70 -1.82 0.77
CA ASP A 71 -8.77 -1.74 1.89
C ASP A 71 -7.41 -1.23 1.45
N LEU A 72 -6.83 -0.36 2.28
CA LEU A 72 -5.46 0.10 2.15
C LEU A 72 -4.56 -0.77 3.03
N ILE A 73 -3.63 -1.52 2.43
CA ILE A 73 -2.74 -2.43 3.14
C ILE A 73 -1.37 -1.76 3.29
N LEU A 74 -1.03 -1.40 4.53
CA LEU A 74 0.23 -0.76 4.90
C LEU A 74 1.33 -1.76 5.27
N ASP A 75 0.98 -3.04 5.39
CA ASP A 75 1.93 -4.11 5.69
C ASP A 75 2.97 -4.31 4.56
N PRO A 76 4.27 -4.14 4.83
CA PRO A 76 5.32 -4.25 3.82
C PRO A 76 5.37 -5.61 3.09
N HIS A 77 4.88 -6.68 3.71
CA HIS A 77 4.85 -8.01 3.06
C HIS A 77 3.85 -8.08 1.89
N PHE A 78 2.96 -7.09 1.81
CA PHE A 78 1.89 -6.98 0.81
C PHE A 78 2.14 -5.85 -0.20
N CYS A 79 3.30 -5.18 -0.15
CA CYS A 79 3.68 -4.18 -1.16
C CYS A 79 3.54 -4.73 -2.57
N GLY A 80 2.94 -3.94 -3.47
CA GLY A 80 2.77 -4.32 -4.87
C GLY A 80 1.67 -5.36 -5.11
N ARG A 81 1.01 -5.86 -4.06
CA ARG A 81 -0.05 -6.86 -4.20
C ARG A 81 -1.41 -6.20 -4.31
N ILE A 82 -2.16 -6.64 -5.31
CA ILE A 82 -3.53 -6.21 -5.52
C ILE A 82 -4.46 -7.40 -5.36
N TYR A 83 -5.48 -7.20 -4.54
CA TYR A 83 -6.52 -8.16 -4.24
C TYR A 83 -7.85 -7.62 -4.77
N LEU A 84 -8.73 -8.53 -5.19
CA LEU A 84 -10.13 -8.24 -5.44
C LEU A 84 -10.96 -9.18 -4.59
N GLN A 85 -11.75 -8.63 -3.68
CA GLN A 85 -12.58 -9.40 -2.75
C GLN A 85 -11.76 -10.47 -2.01
N GLY A 86 -10.59 -10.07 -1.51
CA GLY A 86 -9.67 -10.94 -0.78
C GLY A 86 -8.84 -11.87 -1.67
N MET A 87 -9.05 -11.91 -2.98
CA MET A 87 -8.30 -12.79 -3.89
C MET A 87 -7.15 -12.05 -4.58
N LEU A 88 -5.93 -12.55 -4.42
CA LEU A 88 -4.74 -12.01 -5.07
C LEU A 88 -4.87 -12.10 -6.59
N LEU A 89 -4.62 -10.99 -7.25
CA LEU A 89 -4.61 -10.94 -8.71
C LEU A 89 -3.22 -11.22 -9.27
N PRO A 90 -3.13 -11.92 -10.42
CA PRO A 90 -1.90 -11.98 -11.17
C PRO A 90 -1.50 -10.55 -11.59
N ALA A 91 -0.18 -10.31 -11.66
CA ALA A 91 0.45 -8.99 -11.82
C ALA A 91 -0.37 -8.01 -12.68
N THR A 92 -0.55 -6.80 -12.16
CA THR A 92 -1.28 -5.75 -12.86
C THR A 92 -0.52 -5.27 -14.09
N SER A 93 -1.24 -4.64 -15.02
CA SER A 93 -0.71 -4.12 -16.28
C SER A 93 0.43 -3.10 -16.14
N SER A 94 0.74 -2.67 -14.91
CA SER A 94 1.88 -1.82 -14.55
C SER A 94 3.12 -2.64 -14.18
N GLU A 95 3.52 -3.62 -15.00
CA GLU A 95 4.80 -4.34 -14.82
C GLU A 95 6.03 -3.40 -14.82
N LEU A 96 5.87 -2.18 -15.36
CA LEU A 96 6.91 -1.15 -15.42
C LEU A 96 7.07 -0.37 -14.10
N LYS A 97 6.01 -0.23 -13.29
CA LYS A 97 6.03 0.51 -12.02
C LYS A 97 5.11 -0.20 -11.01
N PRO A 98 5.66 -0.96 -10.04
CA PRO A 98 4.84 -1.62 -9.05
C PRO A 98 4.26 -0.61 -8.05
N TYR A 99 3.07 -0.91 -7.53
CA TYR A 99 2.54 -0.22 -6.35
C TYR A 99 3.51 -0.35 -5.19
N LYS A 100 3.61 0.70 -4.39
CA LYS A 100 4.41 0.69 -3.16
C LYS A 100 3.64 0.12 -1.99
N LEU A 101 2.30 0.20 -1.99
CA LEU A 101 1.44 -0.41 -0.98
C LEU A 101 0.64 -1.59 -1.55
N GLY A 102 -0.10 -2.27 -0.67
CA GLY A 102 -1.08 -3.27 -1.09
C GLY A 102 -2.49 -2.70 -1.08
N TYR A 103 -3.35 -3.24 -1.95
CA TYR A 103 -4.75 -2.80 -2.07
C TYR A 103 -5.68 -4.00 -2.20
N ASN A 104 -6.82 -3.95 -1.52
CA ASN A 104 -7.92 -4.90 -1.73
C ASN A 104 -9.16 -4.16 -2.22
N PHE A 105 -9.58 -4.41 -3.45
CA PHE A 105 -10.76 -3.79 -4.02
C PHE A 105 -12.02 -4.56 -3.64
N THR A 106 -13.09 -3.88 -3.23
CA THR A 106 -14.41 -4.53 -3.02
C THR A 106 -15.16 -4.74 -4.34
N GLN A 107 -14.85 -3.93 -5.34
CA GLN A 107 -15.44 -3.94 -6.67
C GLN A 107 -14.37 -3.89 -7.76
N GLY A 108 -14.63 -4.56 -8.88
CA GLY A 108 -13.73 -4.55 -10.02
C GLY A 108 -14.21 -5.50 -11.10
N ARG A 109 -13.86 -5.20 -12.36
CA ARG A 109 -14.07 -6.12 -13.48
C ARG A 109 -12.74 -6.76 -13.81
N VAL A 110 -12.73 -8.08 -13.88
CA VAL A 110 -11.55 -8.85 -14.25
C VAL A 110 -11.76 -9.42 -15.64
N ASN A 111 -10.77 -9.29 -16.52
CA ASN A 111 -10.82 -9.94 -17.83
C ASN A 111 -10.58 -11.47 -17.69
N ARG A 112 -10.63 -12.22 -18.80
CA ARG A 112 -10.42 -13.69 -18.79
C ARG A 112 -9.09 -14.08 -18.14
N ASP A 113 -8.08 -13.23 -18.26
CA ASP A 113 -6.73 -13.45 -17.73
C ASP A 113 -6.55 -12.92 -16.31
N ARG A 114 -7.67 -12.57 -15.65
CA ARG A 114 -7.71 -12.09 -14.27
C ARG A 114 -6.90 -10.82 -14.01
N GLN A 115 -6.67 -10.00 -15.03
CA GLN A 115 -6.13 -8.66 -14.86
C GLN A 115 -7.26 -7.73 -14.41
N ILE A 116 -7.02 -6.99 -13.32
CA ILE A 116 -7.92 -5.91 -12.88
C ILE A 116 -7.96 -4.84 -13.97
N LEU A 117 -9.16 -4.27 -14.15
CA LEU A 117 -9.45 -2.99 -14.80
C LEU A 117 -8.65 -2.80 -16.10
N VAL A 118 -9.29 -3.16 -17.21
CA VAL A 118 -8.76 -3.00 -18.58
C VAL A 118 -8.31 -1.55 -18.85
N ASP A 119 -8.80 -0.60 -18.06
CA ASP A 119 -8.46 0.81 -18.10
C ASP A 119 -7.68 1.25 -16.86
N LYS A 120 -6.47 1.79 -17.09
CA LYS A 120 -5.63 2.40 -16.05
C LYS A 120 -6.33 3.53 -15.29
N HIS A 121 -7.23 4.24 -15.97
CA HIS A 121 -7.98 5.33 -15.34
C HIS A 121 -8.98 4.81 -14.30
N GLU A 122 -9.66 3.70 -14.57
CA GLU A 122 -10.54 3.05 -13.60
C GLU A 122 -9.74 2.56 -12.38
N GLU A 123 -8.53 2.02 -12.62
CA GLU A 123 -7.62 1.55 -11.56
C GLU A 123 -7.16 2.71 -10.67
N ALA A 124 -6.62 3.78 -11.25
CA ALA A 124 -6.22 4.98 -10.52
C ALA A 124 -7.39 5.60 -9.74
N ASN A 125 -8.60 5.61 -10.34
CA ASN A 125 -9.79 6.09 -9.64
C ASN A 125 -10.18 5.19 -8.46
N GLY A 126 -10.10 3.87 -8.59
CA GLY A 126 -10.34 2.95 -7.48
C GLY A 126 -9.33 3.11 -6.34
N VAL A 127 -8.04 3.18 -6.68
CA VAL A 127 -6.95 3.43 -5.70
C VAL A 127 -7.17 4.74 -4.95
N ARG A 128 -7.50 5.80 -5.68
CA ARG A 128 -7.84 7.09 -5.08
C ARG A 128 -9.04 6.99 -4.14
N GLN A 129 -10.12 6.29 -4.52
CA GLN A 129 -11.28 6.13 -3.64
C GLN A 129 -10.92 5.46 -2.32
N ILE A 130 -10.06 4.44 -2.37
CA ILE A 130 -9.51 3.77 -1.19
C ILE A 130 -8.73 4.77 -0.33
N TRP A 131 -7.82 5.54 -0.91
CA TRP A 131 -7.07 6.57 -0.19
C TRP A 131 -7.97 7.62 0.49
N GLU A 132 -8.96 8.16 -0.23
CA GLU A 132 -9.87 9.15 0.35
C GLU A 132 -10.70 8.57 1.49
N SER A 133 -11.21 7.35 1.34
CA SER A 133 -11.96 6.68 2.40
C SER A 133 -11.08 6.38 3.61
N ALA A 134 -9.84 5.93 3.38
CA ALA A 134 -8.86 5.67 4.43
C ALA A 134 -8.46 6.94 5.19
N ILE A 135 -8.26 8.07 4.48
CA ILE A 135 -8.01 9.38 5.08
C ILE A 135 -9.22 9.83 5.92
N GLN A 136 -10.44 9.65 5.44
CA GLN A 136 -11.65 10.02 6.20
C GLN A 136 -11.79 9.17 7.48
N ARG A 137 -11.44 7.89 7.42
CA ARG A 137 -11.50 6.97 8.56
C ARG A 137 -10.39 7.24 9.59
N ASN A 138 -9.17 7.51 9.14
CA ASN A 138 -8.00 7.66 10.01
C ASN A 138 -7.03 8.73 9.50
N GLU A 139 -7.49 9.99 9.47
CA GLU A 139 -6.74 11.14 8.93
C GLU A 139 -5.33 11.24 9.52
N LYS A 140 -5.20 11.09 10.85
CA LYS A 140 -3.93 11.28 11.56
C LYS A 140 -2.84 10.29 11.12
N VAL A 141 -3.22 9.07 10.75
CA VAL A 141 -2.27 8.03 10.34
C VAL A 141 -2.08 8.06 8.82
N VAL A 142 -3.17 8.19 8.07
CA VAL A 142 -3.15 7.98 6.61
C VAL A 142 -2.74 9.23 5.85
N LEU A 143 -3.16 10.43 6.29
CA LEU A 143 -2.87 11.67 5.57
C LEU A 143 -1.36 11.96 5.45
N PRO A 144 -0.53 11.82 6.51
CA PRO A 144 0.91 12.01 6.37
C PRO A 144 1.55 11.04 5.37
N VAL A 145 1.10 9.78 5.34
CA VAL A 145 1.61 8.78 4.38
C VAL A 145 1.23 9.18 2.96
N TYR A 146 -0.02 9.59 2.72
CA TYR A 146 -0.45 10.02 1.39
C TYR A 146 0.30 11.27 0.91
N VAL A 147 0.53 12.24 1.79
CA VAL A 147 1.32 13.45 1.47
C VAL A 147 2.78 13.10 1.18
N ASP A 148 3.37 12.15 1.90
CA ASP A 148 4.72 11.66 1.62
C ASP A 148 4.82 11.07 0.21
N PHE A 149 3.83 10.25 -0.18
CA PHE A 149 3.74 9.70 -1.53
C PHE A 149 3.64 10.78 -2.61
N LEU A 150 2.79 11.79 -2.41
CA LEU A 150 2.66 12.90 -3.36
C LEU A 150 3.97 13.71 -3.50
N ARG A 151 4.78 13.80 -2.44
CA ARG A 151 6.06 14.53 -2.44
C ARG A 151 7.21 13.72 -3.04
N ASN A 152 7.35 12.47 -2.60
CA ASN A 152 8.54 11.65 -2.83
C ASN A 152 8.37 10.64 -3.96
N PHE A 153 7.13 10.26 -4.26
CA PHE A 153 6.79 9.25 -5.28
C PHE A 153 5.69 9.73 -6.23
N PRO A 154 5.79 10.94 -6.83
CA PRO A 154 4.72 11.52 -7.65
C PRO A 154 4.40 10.72 -8.92
N GLU A 155 5.29 9.78 -9.31
CA GLU A 155 5.08 8.91 -10.46
C GLU A 155 4.64 7.48 -10.08
N ALA A 156 4.40 7.21 -8.79
CA ALA A 156 3.93 5.90 -8.35
C ALA A 156 2.45 5.69 -8.73
N PRO A 157 2.05 4.46 -9.09
CA PRO A 157 0.64 4.13 -9.35
C PRO A 157 -0.27 4.46 -8.16
N ASP A 158 0.26 4.40 -6.93
CA ASP A 158 -0.44 4.73 -5.69
C ASP A 158 -1.06 6.14 -5.66
N VAL A 159 -0.49 7.08 -6.42
CA VAL A 159 -0.95 8.48 -6.52
C VAL A 159 -1.21 8.91 -7.97
N GLU A 160 -1.38 7.95 -8.88
CA GLU A 160 -1.63 8.23 -10.29
C GLU A 160 -2.90 9.08 -10.46
N SER A 161 -2.81 10.12 -11.29
CA SER A 161 -3.92 11.06 -11.57
C SER A 161 -4.49 11.79 -10.34
N ALA A 162 -3.75 11.87 -9.23
CA ALA A 162 -4.20 12.58 -8.03
C ALA A 162 -4.49 14.07 -8.27
N ASP A 163 -3.79 14.69 -9.22
CA ASP A 163 -3.98 16.10 -9.60
C ASP A 163 -5.37 16.38 -10.19
N VAL A 164 -5.94 15.42 -10.92
CA VAL A 164 -7.24 15.56 -11.58
C VAL A 164 -8.38 14.88 -10.82
N LEU A 165 -8.13 13.74 -10.17
CA LEU A 165 -9.20 12.92 -9.60
C LEU A 165 -9.56 13.25 -8.14
N LEU A 166 -8.65 13.84 -7.35
CA LEU A 166 -8.90 14.09 -5.92
C LEU A 166 -10.13 14.98 -5.68
N GLY A 167 -10.96 14.59 -4.72
CA GLY A 167 -12.09 15.37 -4.25
C GLY A 167 -11.67 16.59 -3.43
N ASP A 168 -12.50 17.63 -3.42
CA ASP A 168 -12.20 18.91 -2.77
C ASP A 168 -11.98 18.80 -1.26
N ALA A 169 -12.70 17.87 -0.61
CA ALA A 169 -12.52 17.61 0.82
C ALA A 169 -11.09 17.13 1.11
N THR A 170 -10.60 16.13 0.38
CA THR A 170 -9.25 15.59 0.55
C THR A 170 -8.18 16.61 0.15
N LYS A 171 -8.39 17.36 -0.94
CA LYS A 171 -7.51 18.49 -1.33
C LYS A 171 -7.38 19.50 -0.18
N THR A 172 -8.48 19.81 0.50
CA THR A 172 -8.50 20.72 1.65
C THR A 172 -7.71 20.16 2.85
N LEU A 173 -7.81 18.85 3.11
CA LEU A 173 -7.03 18.18 4.15
C LEU A 173 -5.52 18.24 3.85
N ILE A 174 -5.13 17.91 2.62
CA ILE A 174 -3.75 18.00 2.16
C ILE A 174 -3.24 19.43 2.33
N TRP A 175 -3.98 20.42 1.84
CA TRP A 175 -3.59 21.84 1.98
C TRP A 175 -3.38 22.25 3.44
N ARG A 176 -4.28 21.86 4.34
CA ARG A 176 -4.15 22.15 5.77
C ARG A 176 -2.90 21.51 6.36
N HIS A 177 -2.63 20.24 6.03
CA HIS A 177 -1.45 19.52 6.47
C HIS A 177 -0.16 20.22 6.01
N LEU A 178 -0.09 20.56 4.72
CA LEU A 178 1.04 21.29 4.13
C LEU A 178 1.28 22.66 4.80
N LEU A 179 0.22 23.40 5.14
CA LEU A 179 0.34 24.67 5.87
C LEU A 179 0.86 24.47 7.30
N CYS A 180 0.40 23.43 7.99
CA CYS A 180 0.88 23.10 9.33
C CYS A 180 2.37 22.73 9.32
N ASP A 181 2.82 21.91 8.35
CA ASP A 181 4.22 21.48 8.21
C ASP A 181 5.20 22.65 8.11
N THR A 182 4.78 23.74 7.45
CA THR A 182 5.62 24.92 7.21
C THR A 182 5.45 26.01 8.27
N GLY A 183 4.61 25.77 9.29
CA GLY A 183 4.21 26.78 10.26
C GLY A 183 3.53 27.99 9.62
N GLY A 184 2.90 27.82 8.44
CA GLY A 184 2.26 28.88 7.65
C GLY A 184 3.22 29.88 7.02
N LYS A 185 4.53 29.58 6.96
CA LYS A 185 5.57 30.53 6.49
C LYS A 185 5.97 30.34 5.04
N GLN A 186 5.55 29.25 4.40
CA GLN A 186 5.87 28.94 3.02
C GLN A 186 4.57 28.74 2.22
N PHE A 187 4.64 29.06 0.93
CA PHE A 187 3.57 28.79 -0.01
C PHE A 187 4.05 27.81 -1.07
N TYR A 188 3.16 26.91 -1.48
CA TYR A 188 3.44 25.93 -2.52
C TYR A 188 3.07 26.52 -3.88
N TYR A 189 3.96 26.39 -4.85
CA TYR A 189 3.80 26.91 -6.21
C TYR A 189 3.91 25.76 -7.22
N SER A 190 3.06 25.78 -8.24
CA SER A 190 3.14 24.85 -9.38
C SER A 190 3.58 25.61 -10.62
N GLU A 191 4.70 25.20 -11.21
CA GLU A 191 5.21 25.78 -12.47
C GLU A 191 4.25 25.58 -13.65
N LYS A 192 3.47 24.48 -13.64
CA LYS A 192 2.48 24.15 -14.68
C LYS A 192 1.34 25.17 -14.78
N SER A 193 1.10 25.95 -13.73
CA SER A 193 0.11 27.03 -13.72
C SER A 193 0.47 28.17 -14.68
N ASN A 194 1.77 28.33 -15.00
CA ASN A 194 2.27 29.46 -15.80
C ASN A 194 2.36 29.15 -17.30
N SER A 195 2.28 27.86 -17.69
CA SER A 195 2.26 27.44 -19.10
C SER A 195 1.01 27.91 -19.88
N LYS A 196 -0.05 28.39 -19.19
CA LYS A 196 -1.18 29.06 -19.83
C LYS A 196 -1.01 30.58 -19.99
N VAL A 197 0.05 31.18 -19.43
CA VAL A 197 0.30 32.64 -19.47
C VAL A 197 1.56 32.99 -20.27
N SER A 198 2.36 31.99 -20.67
CA SER A 198 3.68 32.21 -21.27
C SER A 198 3.81 31.69 -22.72
N ALA A 199 2.74 31.73 -23.52
CA ALA A 199 2.78 31.35 -24.95
C ALA A 199 3.33 32.47 -25.86
N THR A 200 4.26 33.28 -25.35
CA THR A 200 5.14 34.14 -26.15
C THR A 200 6.51 34.13 -25.48
N ASN A 201 7.40 33.30 -26.02
CA ASN A 201 8.85 33.42 -26.09
C ASN A 201 9.56 32.11 -25.73
N HIS A 202 10.08 31.44 -26.76
CA HIS A 202 11.06 30.36 -26.69
C HIS A 202 12.38 30.87 -27.32
N PRO A 203 13.53 30.17 -27.17
CA PRO A 203 13.90 29.16 -26.18
C PRO A 203 15.36 29.33 -25.66
N MET A 204 15.75 28.56 -24.63
CA MET A 204 17.09 27.95 -24.62
C MET A 204 17.14 26.66 -23.80
N THR A 205 17.99 25.75 -24.26
CA THR A 205 18.05 24.29 -24.17
C THR A 205 18.60 23.67 -22.87
N LEU A 206 18.20 22.41 -22.62
CA LEU A 206 18.71 21.43 -21.63
C LEU A 206 20.16 20.98 -21.91
N PRO A 207 20.79 20.23 -20.97
CA PRO A 207 20.89 18.79 -21.22
C PRO A 207 20.59 17.87 -19.99
N LEU A 208 20.33 16.61 -20.35
CA LEU A 208 19.95 15.42 -19.57
C LEU A 208 21.08 14.76 -18.74
N SER A 209 20.64 13.77 -17.95
CA SER A 209 21.29 12.50 -17.49
C SER A 209 21.97 12.55 -16.10
N ASP A 210 21.93 11.55 -15.20
CA ASP A 210 21.75 10.08 -15.27
C ASP A 210 21.19 9.46 -13.95
N GLU A 211 20.41 8.39 -14.13
CA GLU A 211 20.46 7.02 -13.56
C GLU A 211 20.96 6.67 -12.12
N ASN A 212 20.14 5.82 -11.47
CA ASN A 212 20.43 4.78 -10.46
C ASN A 212 20.42 5.12 -8.95
N GLY A 213 19.56 4.39 -8.22
CA GLY A 213 19.70 4.16 -6.77
C GLY A 213 18.37 3.83 -6.07
N ALA A 214 17.88 2.60 -6.18
CA ALA A 214 16.79 2.14 -5.32
C ALA A 214 17.31 1.89 -3.90
N GLU A 215 17.04 2.82 -2.98
CA GLU A 215 17.14 2.61 -1.54
C GLU A 215 15.80 2.12 -0.98
N TYR A 216 15.86 1.05 -0.19
CA TYR A 216 14.73 0.44 0.49
C TYR A 216 14.65 1.00 1.91
N TRP A 217 13.55 1.68 2.25
CA TRP A 217 13.33 2.23 3.59
C TRP A 217 12.55 1.23 4.46
N ASP A 218 13.10 0.93 5.64
CA ASP A 218 12.46 0.13 6.68
C ASP A 218 11.48 1.04 7.44
N TYR A 219 10.18 0.85 7.25
CA TYR A 219 9.16 1.65 7.94
C TYR A 219 9.15 1.27 9.44
N PRO A 220 9.09 2.24 10.37
CA PRO A 220 9.06 1.93 11.79
C PRO A 220 7.80 1.14 12.15
N ARG A 221 7.98 0.01 12.84
CA ARG A 221 6.88 -0.68 13.53
C ARG A 221 6.31 0.26 14.59
N PHE A 222 5.10 0.75 14.38
CA PHE A 222 4.39 1.53 15.40
C PHE A 222 3.86 0.57 16.48
N THR A 223 4.62 0.43 17.57
CA THR A 223 4.09 -0.13 18.81
C THR A 223 3.31 0.95 19.54
N GLU A 224 2.03 0.72 19.77
CA GLU A 224 1.22 1.52 20.68
C GLU A 224 1.75 1.40 22.11
N LYS A 225 2.47 2.40 22.62
CA LYS A 225 2.48 2.73 24.06
C LYS A 225 2.72 4.22 24.30
N GLY A 226 1.67 4.87 24.81
CA GLY A 226 1.77 5.74 25.98
C GLY A 226 2.27 7.18 25.78
N ALA A 227 1.35 8.13 25.88
CA ALA A 227 1.63 9.55 26.05
C ALA A 227 2.36 9.85 27.38
N SER A 228 3.52 10.54 27.32
CA SER A 228 3.76 11.77 28.10
C SER A 228 5.19 12.33 27.98
N LYS A 229 5.21 13.66 27.80
CA LYS A 229 6.22 14.67 28.15
C LYS A 229 7.48 14.84 27.28
N ALA A 230 7.61 16.11 26.90
CA ALA A 230 8.64 16.75 26.07
C ALA A 230 10.08 16.61 26.59
N SER A 231 11.03 16.52 25.65
CA SER A 231 12.12 17.48 25.44
C SER A 231 13.00 17.02 24.28
N GLY A 232 13.56 17.96 23.52
CA GLY A 232 14.06 17.75 22.16
C GLY A 232 15.34 16.95 21.97
N THR A 233 15.46 16.40 20.77
CA THR A 233 16.54 16.57 19.77
C THR A 233 16.12 15.78 18.52
N PRO A 234 16.32 16.27 17.28
CA PRO A 234 16.10 15.45 16.08
C PRO A 234 17.08 14.27 16.08
N LEU A 235 16.57 13.05 15.92
CA LEU A 235 17.39 11.86 15.68
C LEU A 235 17.99 11.99 14.27
N GLU A 236 19.31 12.10 14.23
CA GLU A 236 20.13 12.08 13.02
C GLU A 236 20.18 10.64 12.47
N PHE A 237 19.67 10.44 11.25
CA PHE A 237 19.75 9.16 10.55
C PHE A 237 21.00 9.14 9.66
N ALA A 238 21.93 8.22 9.93
CA ALA A 238 23.11 8.00 9.09
C ALA A 238 22.87 6.83 8.10
N PRO A 239 23.26 6.96 6.82
CA PRO A 239 23.19 5.85 5.87
C PRO A 239 24.22 4.76 6.23
N VAL A 240 23.77 3.51 6.26
CA VAL A 240 24.64 2.34 6.45
C VAL A 240 25.23 1.95 5.10
N LYS A 241 26.55 2.10 4.98
CA LYS A 241 27.31 1.68 3.78
C LYS A 241 27.45 0.15 3.76
N VAL A 242 26.88 -0.50 2.75
CA VAL A 242 27.16 -1.90 2.43
C VAL A 242 28.45 -1.95 1.60
N PRO A 243 29.41 -2.86 1.86
CA PRO A 243 30.63 -2.94 1.08
C PRO A 243 30.37 -3.52 -0.32
N SER A 244 30.73 -2.77 -1.35
CA SER A 244 30.76 -3.25 -2.74
C SER A 244 31.75 -4.41 -2.90
N SER A 245 31.27 -5.58 -3.34
CA SER A 245 32.16 -6.64 -3.82
C SER A 245 32.66 -6.29 -5.22
N ASN A 246 33.93 -5.93 -5.35
CA ASN A 246 34.58 -5.84 -6.65
C ASN A 246 34.84 -7.24 -7.20
N ALA A 247 34.28 -7.52 -8.38
CA ALA A 247 34.66 -8.65 -9.22
C ALA A 247 36.12 -8.45 -9.70
N GLY A 248 37.04 -9.22 -9.11
CA GLY A 248 38.40 -9.35 -9.60
C GLY A 248 38.47 -10.40 -10.70
N ARG A 249 38.55 -9.94 -11.95
CA ARG A 249 39.03 -10.71 -13.10
C ARG A 249 40.57 -10.61 -13.07
N GLY A 250 41.27 -11.72 -12.93
CA GLY A 250 42.73 -11.80 -12.92
C GLY A 250 43.20 -13.13 -13.48
N THR A 251 43.99 -13.04 -14.55
CA THR A 251 44.66 -14.07 -15.32
C THR A 251 45.81 -14.72 -14.54
N ASP A 252 45.92 -16.05 -14.60
CA ASP A 252 47.05 -16.82 -15.15
C ASP A 252 46.67 -18.30 -15.24
#